data_AF-A0A7H4MLP2-F1
#
_entry.id   AF-A0A7H4MLP2-F1
#
_cell.length_a   1.000
_cell.length_b   1.000
_cell.length_c   1.000
_cell.angle_alpha   90.00
_cell.angle_beta   90.00
_cell.angle_gamma   90.00
#
_symmetry.space_group_name_H-M   'P 1'
#
loop_
_entity.id
_entity.type
_entity.pdbx_description
1 polymer ?
#
loop_
_entity_poly.entity_id
_entity_poly.type
_entity_poly.pdbx_seq_one_letter_code
_entity_poly.pdbx_strand_id
1 'polypeptide(L)'
;MSKTVVLPQSDSPSVVASVSFWQAFRFWLKLGFISFGGPAGQIAMMHQELVDNRRWISEGRFLHALNFCMVLPGPEAQQLATYIGWLMHKTWGGVIAGVLFILPSLVLLIALAWIYLVWGMSPWWRGSFMASNPP
;
A
#
# COMPACT_ATOMS: atom_id res chain seq x y z
N MET A 1 35.66 36.32 16.21
CA MET A 1 34.83 35.28 16.87
C MET A 1 33.39 35.78 16.97
N SER A 2 32.66 35.76 15.86
CA SER A 2 31.25 36.17 15.80
C SER A 2 30.38 34.93 15.97
N LYS A 3 29.74 34.79 17.13
CA LYS A 3 28.72 33.78 17.37
C LYS A 3 27.53 34.11 16.48
N THR A 4 27.30 33.31 15.45
CA THR A 4 26.08 33.33 14.65
C THR A 4 24.92 32.98 15.58
N VAL A 5 24.17 33.99 15.99
CA VAL A 5 22.88 33.84 16.65
C VAL A 5 21.97 33.13 15.64
N VAL A 6 21.81 31.83 15.81
CA VAL A 6 20.81 31.03 15.08
C VAL A 6 19.44 31.54 15.56
N LEU A 7 18.74 32.25 14.67
CA LEU A 7 17.38 32.69 14.93
C LEU A 7 16.50 31.45 15.21
N PRO A 8 15.57 31.50 16.20
CA PRO A 8 14.56 30.47 16.32
C PRO A 8 13.76 30.43 15.02
N GLN A 9 13.78 29.27 14.37
CA GLN A 9 12.95 28.98 13.21
C GLN A 9 11.50 29.21 13.67
N SER A 10 10.86 30.24 13.14
CA SER A 10 9.43 30.44 13.34
C SER A 10 8.71 29.29 12.64
N ASP A 11 8.33 28.27 13.41
CA ASP A 11 7.33 27.28 13.04
C ASP A 11 6.01 28.02 12.81
N SER A 12 5.93 28.69 11.65
CA SER A 12 4.67 29.10 11.08
C SER A 12 3.84 27.84 10.97
N PRO A 13 2.62 27.77 11.52
CA PRO A 13 1.74 26.66 11.26
C PRO A 13 1.42 26.73 9.78
N SER A 14 2.28 26.10 8.96
CA SER A 14 1.94 25.76 7.59
C SER A 14 0.60 25.08 7.72
N VAL A 15 -0.43 25.67 7.10
CA VAL A 15 -1.76 25.09 7.05
C VAL A 15 -1.57 23.75 6.38
N VAL A 16 -1.39 22.70 7.19
CA VAL A 16 -1.27 21.33 6.72
C VAL A 16 -2.64 21.09 6.11
N ALA A 17 -2.74 21.23 4.78
CA ALA A 17 -3.97 21.03 4.07
C ALA A 17 -4.50 19.67 4.53
N SER A 18 -5.58 19.68 5.30
CA SER A 18 -6.13 18.48 5.92
C SER A 18 -6.35 17.48 4.79
N VAL A 19 -5.55 16.41 4.76
CA VAL A 19 -5.58 15.46 3.64
C VAL A 19 -7.00 14.94 3.54
N SER A 20 -7.67 15.25 2.43
CA SER A 20 -9.03 14.80 2.23
C SER A 20 -9.06 13.29 2.22
N PHE A 21 -9.97 12.70 2.99
CA PHE A 21 -10.16 11.26 3.07
C PHE A 21 -10.32 10.62 1.69
N TRP A 22 -11.01 11.31 0.77
CA TRP A 22 -11.20 10.83 -0.60
C TRP A 22 -9.89 10.80 -1.41
N GLN A 23 -9.00 11.75 -1.15
CA GLN A 23 -7.70 11.80 -1.79
C GLN A 23 -6.79 10.67 -1.30
N ALA A 24 -6.81 10.41 0.02
CA ALA A 24 -6.13 9.26 0.60
C ALA A 24 -6.70 7.93 0.07
N PHE A 25 -8.02 7.79 0.01
CA PHE A 25 -8.69 6.61 -0.55
C PHE A 25 -8.24 6.30 -1.98
N ARG A 26 -8.28 7.29 -2.89
CA ARG A 26 -7.84 7.10 -4.27
C ARG A 26 -6.35 6.77 -4.36
N PHE A 27 -5.53 7.36 -3.48
CA PHE A 27 -4.11 7.04 -3.39
C PHE A 27 -3.88 5.59 -3.00
N TRP A 28 -4.47 5.11 -1.90
CA TRP A 28 -4.32 3.73 -1.43
C TRP A 28 -4.83 2.71 -2.44
N LEU A 29 -5.95 3.02 -3.12
CA LEU A 29 -6.49 2.18 -4.19
C LEU A 29 -5.49 2.09 -5.34
N LYS A 30 -4.98 3.22 -5.84
CA LYS A 30 -3.98 3.26 -6.91
C LYS A 30 -2.69 2.52 -6.50
N LEU A 31 -2.26 2.68 -5.25
CA LEU A 31 -1.07 2.04 -4.72
C LEU A 31 -1.23 0.51 -4.65
N GLY A 32 -2.40 0.00 -4.28
CA GLY A 32 -2.69 -1.44 -4.35
C GLY A 32 -2.57 -1.98 -5.78
N PHE A 33 -3.13 -1.28 -6.78
CA PHE A 33 -3.03 -1.69 -8.19
C PHE A 33 -1.60 -1.61 -8.76
N ILE A 34 -0.75 -0.74 -8.21
CA ILE A 34 0.64 -0.56 -8.65
C ILE A 34 1.61 -1.30 -7.72
N SER A 35 1.15 -2.06 -6.71
CA SER A 35 1.99 -2.82 -5.78
C SER A 35 2.58 -4.10 -6.39
N PHE A 36 3.16 -3.99 -7.58
CA PHE A 36 3.91 -5.04 -8.24
C PHE A 36 5.37 -4.57 -8.39
N GLY A 37 6.35 -5.43 -8.08
CA GLY A 37 7.77 -5.06 -8.12
C GLY A 37 8.60 -5.44 -6.88
N GLY A 38 8.03 -6.19 -5.95
CA GLY A 38 8.72 -6.66 -4.74
C GLY A 38 8.71 -5.65 -3.58
N PRO A 39 9.12 -6.07 -2.37
CA PRO A 39 8.96 -5.26 -1.16
C PRO A 39 9.71 -3.92 -1.21
N ALA A 40 10.96 -3.93 -1.70
CA ALA A 40 11.78 -2.72 -1.78
C ALA A 40 11.20 -1.67 -2.76
N GLY A 41 10.66 -2.13 -3.91
CA GLY A 41 10.03 -1.25 -4.88
C GLY A 41 8.74 -0.61 -4.34
N GLN A 42 7.94 -1.37 -3.58
CA GLN A 42 6.73 -0.83 -2.95
C GLN A 42 7.06 0.22 -1.88
N ILE A 43 8.10 0.00 -1.06
CA ILE A 43 8.54 0.97 -0.04
C ILE A 43 9.09 2.25 -0.69
N ALA A 44 9.90 2.12 -1.74
CA ALA A 44 10.43 3.28 -2.47
C ALA A 44 9.31 4.12 -3.11
N MET A 45 8.31 3.48 -3.72
CA MET A 45 7.15 4.18 -4.27
C MET A 45 6.32 4.87 -3.19
N MET A 46 6.14 4.22 -2.03
CA MET A 46 5.48 4.85 -0.89
C MET A 46 6.24 6.09 -0.42
N HIS A 47 7.55 6.01 -0.25
CA HIS A 47 8.39 7.14 0.12
C HIS A 47 8.26 8.28 -0.88
N GLN A 48 8.52 8.02 -2.16
CA GLN A 48 8.45 9.04 -3.21
C GLN A 48 7.07 9.71 -3.31
N GLU A 49 5.99 8.93 -3.22
CA GLU A 49 4.65 9.49 -3.40
C GLU A 49 4.12 10.19 -2.13
N LEU A 50 4.42 9.68 -0.93
CA LEU A 50 3.92 10.22 0.34
C LEU A 50 4.80 11.34 0.91
N VAL A 51 6.12 11.25 0.73
CA VAL A 51 7.12 12.20 1.24
C VAL A 51 7.44 13.25 0.17
N ASP A 52 7.89 12.85 -1.02
CA ASP A 52 8.39 13.81 -2.02
C ASP A 52 7.27 14.51 -2.79
N ASN A 53 6.38 13.74 -3.44
CA ASN A 53 5.35 14.29 -4.31
C ASN A 53 4.23 14.97 -3.54
N ARG A 54 3.66 14.28 -2.54
CA ARG A 54 2.47 14.78 -1.80
C ARG A 54 2.80 15.49 -0.50
N ARG A 55 3.97 15.26 0.08
CA ARG A 55 4.42 15.83 1.38
C ARG A 55 3.39 15.65 2.50
N TRP A 56 2.68 14.51 2.51
CA TRP A 56 1.68 14.18 3.54
C TRP A 56 2.33 13.69 4.84
N ILE A 57 3.52 13.10 4.73
CA ILE A 57 4.34 12.65 5.85
C ILE A 57 5.76 13.18 5.67
N SER A 58 6.40 13.57 6.77
CA SER A 58 7.80 13.97 6.75
C SER A 58 8.71 12.77 6.62
N GLU A 59 9.89 12.97 6.03
CA GLU A 59 10.98 12.00 5.92
C GLU A 59 11.21 11.23 7.24
N GLY A 60 11.37 11.96 8.35
CA GLY A 60 11.59 11.37 9.66
C GLY A 60 10.43 10.51 10.18
N ARG A 61 9.17 10.89 9.92
CA ARG A 61 8.01 10.07 10.31
C ARG A 61 7.91 8.80 9.45
N PHE A 62 8.25 8.89 8.16
CA PHE A 62 8.29 7.73 7.27
C PHE A 62 9.39 6.74 7.68
N LEU A 63 10.61 7.22 7.94
CA LEU A 63 11.73 6.40 8.40
C LEU A 63 11.43 5.74 9.76
N HIS A 64 10.76 6.46 10.66
CA HIS A 64 10.34 5.89 11.95
C HIS A 64 9.30 4.77 11.76
N ALA A 65 8.32 4.97 10.88
CA ALA A 65 7.36 3.93 10.50
C ALA A 65 8.03 2.71 9.85
N LEU A 66 8.98 2.94 8.95
CA LEU A 66 9.73 1.89 8.27
C LEU A 66 10.56 1.06 9.25
N ASN A 67 11.29 1.73 10.14
CA ASN A 67 12.08 1.06 11.18
C ASN A 67 11.18 0.23 12.11
N PHE A 68 10.00 0.75 12.46
CA PHE A 68 9.01 -0.01 13.23
C PHE A 68 8.53 -1.26 12.48
N CYS A 69 8.22 -1.16 11.18
CA CYS A 69 7.80 -2.31 10.38
C CYS A 69 8.91 -3.37 10.22
N MET A 70 10.19 -2.99 10.27
CA MET A 70 11.31 -3.95 10.28
C MET A 70 11.42 -4.73 11.59
N VAL A 71 10.90 -4.19 12.70
CA VAL A 71 10.88 -4.87 14.00
C VAL A 71 9.67 -5.82 14.10
N LEU A 72 8.55 -5.52 13.42
CA LEU A 72 7.38 -6.39 13.43
C LEU A 72 7.51 -7.52 12.40
N PRO A 73 7.38 -8.79 12.80
CA PRO A 73 7.36 -9.89 11.85
C PRO A 73 6.09 -9.79 10.98
N GLY A 74 6.25 -9.58 9.67
CA GLY A 74 5.13 -9.61 8.72
C GLY A 74 5.44 -8.96 7.36
N PRO A 75 4.42 -8.77 6.52
CA PRO A 75 4.57 -8.20 5.19
C PRO A 75 4.92 -6.70 5.27
N GLU A 76 6.20 -6.36 5.16
CA GLU A 76 6.75 -5.02 5.42
C GLU A 76 5.97 -3.89 4.73
N ALA A 77 5.70 -4.01 3.41
CA ALA A 77 5.00 -2.97 2.67
C ALA A 77 3.53 -2.79 3.10
N GLN A 78 2.83 -3.88 3.46
CA GLN A 78 1.45 -3.80 3.91
C GLN A 78 1.34 -3.23 5.32
N GLN A 79 2.29 -3.59 6.21
CA GLN A 79 2.36 -3.00 7.55
C GLN A 79 2.64 -1.50 7.47
N LEU A 80 3.58 -1.09 6.60
CA LEU A 80 3.90 0.30 6.36
C LEU A 80 2.70 1.08 5.80
N ALA A 81 2.00 0.51 4.81
CA ALA A 81 0.76 1.09 4.27
C ALA A 81 -0.29 1.32 5.35
N THR A 82 -0.53 0.28 6.17
CA THR A 82 -1.55 0.31 7.24
C THR A 82 -1.18 1.34 8.31
N TYR A 83 0.10 1.40 8.70
CA TYR A 83 0.58 2.33 9.72
C TYR A 83 0.56 3.79 9.23
N ILE A 84 0.96 4.04 7.98
CA ILE A 84 0.86 5.38 7.39
C ILE A 84 -0.60 5.79 7.20
N GLY A 85 -1.47 4.88 6.75
CA GLY A 85 -2.91 5.12 6.71
C GLY A 85 -3.46 5.50 8.08
N TRP A 86 -2.98 4.84 9.14
CA TRP A 86 -3.33 5.18 10.51
C TRP A 86 -2.80 6.54 10.96
N LEU A 87 -1.58 6.92 10.58
CA LEU A 87 -1.04 8.26 10.85
C LEU A 87 -1.83 9.38 10.15
N MET A 88 -2.48 9.09 9.02
CA MET A 88 -3.25 10.08 8.24
C MET A 88 -4.67 10.29 8.75
N HIS A 89 -5.43 9.21 9.02
CA HIS A 89 -6.85 9.29 9.42
C HIS A 89 -7.21 8.38 10.61
N LYS A 90 -6.24 8.08 11.49
CA LYS A 90 -6.38 7.14 12.63
C LYS A 90 -6.90 5.77 12.20
N THR A 91 -7.68 5.11 13.02
CA THR A 91 -8.19 3.73 12.83
C THR A 91 -8.82 3.53 11.46
N TRP A 92 -9.66 4.47 11.00
CA TRP A 92 -10.31 4.38 9.69
C TRP A 92 -9.32 4.45 8.53
N GLY A 93 -8.33 5.34 8.61
CA GLY A 93 -7.29 5.44 7.59
C GLY A 93 -6.45 4.18 7.47
N GLY A 94 -6.09 3.57 8.61
CA GLY A 94 -5.31 2.33 8.63
C GLY A 94 -6.08 1.14 8.05
N VAL A 95 -7.33 0.95 8.46
CA VAL A 95 -8.19 -0.12 7.93
C VAL A 95 -8.38 0.03 6.43
N ILE A 96 -8.67 1.24 5.96
CA ILE A 96 -8.91 1.50 4.53
C ILE A 96 -7.65 1.33 3.71
N ALA A 97 -6.51 1.82 4.20
CA ALA A 97 -5.22 1.63 3.54
C ALA A 97 -4.88 0.14 3.37
N GLY A 98 -5.02 -0.64 4.45
CA GLY A 98 -4.76 -2.09 4.42
C GLY A 98 -5.73 -2.84 3.52
N VAL A 99 -7.04 -2.55 3.60
CA VAL A 99 -8.05 -3.20 2.74
C VAL A 99 -7.81 -2.88 1.28
N LEU A 100 -7.61 -1.60 0.92
CA LEU A 100 -7.38 -1.17 -0.46
C LEU A 100 -6.09 -1.74 -1.06
N PHE A 101 -5.10 -2.02 -0.23
CA PHE A 101 -3.86 -2.66 -0.65
C PHE A 101 -4.09 -4.10 -1.12
N ILE A 102 -4.94 -4.86 -0.42
CA ILE A 102 -5.24 -6.28 -0.71
C ILE A 102 -6.35 -6.43 -1.78
N LEU A 103 -7.27 -5.45 -1.83
CA LEU A 103 -8.44 -5.43 -2.70
C LEU A 103 -8.18 -5.82 -4.17
N PRO A 104 -7.15 -5.30 -4.87
CA PRO A 104 -6.91 -5.68 -6.27
C PRO A 104 -6.61 -7.17 -6.44
N SER A 105 -5.86 -7.78 -5.52
CA SER A 105 -5.59 -9.22 -5.55
C SER A 105 -6.86 -10.04 -5.28
N LEU A 106 -7.67 -9.61 -4.30
CA LEU A 106 -8.96 -10.24 -4.00
C LEU A 106 -9.91 -10.20 -5.20
N VAL A 107 -10.04 -9.04 -5.85
CA VAL A 107 -10.88 -8.87 -7.04
C VAL A 107 -10.41 -9.78 -8.17
N LEU A 108 -9.10 -9.88 -8.39
CA LEU A 108 -8.53 -10.76 -9.40
C LEU A 108 -8.86 -12.23 -9.11
N LEU A 109 -8.69 -12.69 -7.88
CA LEU A 109 -9.02 -14.06 -7.48
C LEU A 109 -10.51 -14.38 -7.66
N ILE A 110 -11.40 -13.48 -7.24
CA ILE A 110 -12.85 -13.63 -7.43
C ILE A 110 -13.20 -13.69 -8.92
N ALA A 111 -12.60 -12.80 -9.73
CA ALA A 111 -12.82 -12.79 -11.17
C ALA A 111 -12.37 -14.10 -11.82
N LEU A 112 -11.19 -14.62 -11.46
CA LEU A 112 -10.69 -15.91 -11.94
C LEU A 112 -11.58 -17.07 -11.50
N ALA A 113 -12.00 -17.10 -10.23
CA ALA A 113 -12.90 -18.11 -9.71
C ALA A 113 -14.26 -18.09 -10.44
N TRP A 114 -14.80 -16.90 -10.72
CA TRP A 114 -16.02 -16.73 -11.49
C TRP A 114 -15.85 -17.27 -12.91
N ILE A 115 -14.76 -16.92 -13.60
CA ILE A 115 -14.45 -17.46 -14.94
C ILE A 115 -14.33 -18.98 -14.90
N TYR A 116 -13.69 -19.54 -13.89
CA TYR A 116 -13.58 -20.99 -13.71
C TYR A 116 -14.95 -21.67 -13.49
N LEU A 117 -15.86 -21.06 -12.73
CA LEU A 117 -17.19 -21.63 -12.53
C LEU A 117 -18.03 -21.58 -13.82
N VAL A 118 -17.89 -20.53 -14.62
CA VAL A 118 -18.65 -20.38 -15.87
C VAL A 118 -18.04 -21.21 -17.01
N TRP A 119 -16.70 -21.32 -17.12
CA TRP A 119 -16.00 -21.93 -18.27
C TRP A 119 -15.20 -23.19 -17.92
N GLY A 120 -14.79 -23.37 -16.67
CA GLY A 120 -13.93 -24.47 -16.21
C GLY A 120 -14.62 -25.83 -16.12
N MET A 121 -15.96 -25.86 -16.17
CA MET A 121 -16.73 -27.12 -16.24
C MET A 121 -16.78 -27.72 -17.65
N SER A 122 -16.03 -27.15 -18.60
CA SER A 122 -16.18 -27.61 -19.96
C SER A 122 -15.50 -28.98 -20.22
N PRO A 123 -16.21 -29.95 -20.86
CA PRO A 123 -15.73 -31.33 -21.06
C PRO A 123 -14.38 -31.47 -21.78
N TRP A 124 -13.92 -30.45 -22.51
CA TRP A 124 -12.69 -30.52 -23.33
C TRP A 124 -11.42 -30.72 -22.49
N TRP A 125 -11.36 -30.17 -21.27
CA TRP A 125 -10.20 -30.34 -20.38
C TRP A 125 -10.14 -31.74 -19.75
N ARG A 126 -11.29 -32.40 -19.52
CA ARG A 126 -11.32 -33.76 -18.95
C ARG A 126 -10.85 -34.82 -19.95
N GLY A 127 -11.11 -34.63 -21.25
CA GLY A 127 -10.71 -35.59 -22.28
C GLY A 127 -9.21 -35.76 -22.43
N SER A 128 -8.44 -34.68 -22.28
CA SER A 128 -6.98 -34.70 -22.48
C SER A 128 -6.21 -35.36 -21.33
N PHE A 129 -6.72 -35.27 -20.10
CA PHE A 129 -6.07 -35.88 -18.92
C PHE A 129 -6.46 -37.36 -18.72
N MET A 130 -7.66 -37.79 -19.14
CA MET A 130 -8.05 -39.21 -19.09
C MET A 130 -7.38 -40.08 -20.17
N ALA A 131 -6.90 -39.47 -21.25
CA ALA A 131 -6.25 -40.20 -22.35
C ALA A 131 -4.79 -40.63 -22.05
N SER A 132 -4.13 -40.02 -21.06
CA SER A 132 -2.70 -40.27 -20.76
C SER A 132 -2.43 -41.26 -19.63
N ASN A 133 -3.48 -41.76 -18.95
CA ASN A 133 -3.36 -42.84 -17.96
C ASN A 133 -4.52 -43.84 -18.14
N PRO A 134 -4.35 -44.92 -18.92
CA PRO A 134 -5.25 -46.04 -18.86
C PRO A 134 -5.04 -46.84 -17.54
N PRO A 135 -6.07 -47.56 -17.06
CA PRO A 135 -6.07 -48.27 -15.79
C PRO A 135 -5.06 -49.44 -15.72
#